data_AF-A0A4Q9L5L2-F1
#
_entry.id   AF-A0A4Q9L5L2-F1
#
_cell.length_a   1.000
_cell.length_b   1.000
_cell.length_c   1.000
_cell.angle_alpha   90.00
_cell.angle_beta   90.00
_cell.angle_gamma   90.00
#
_symmetry.space_group_name_H-M   'P 1'
#
loop_
_entity.id
_entity.type
_entity.pdbx_description
1 polymer ?
#
loop_
_entity_poly.entity_id
_entity_poly.type
_entity_poly.pdbx_seq_one_letter_code
_entity_poly.pdbx_strand_id
1 'polypeptide(L)'
;MLFKIDSENIIKVLKETEDSVKNSDIDMIEVENFYNDNCIKIDTTTFKANKYEKQYYGEELEKFNYSFIINMESDILFFRENQEEILLNEEIDNDFGFEIFYDSYIKHVNQDNCIFRCTKENFVNFEELNNISFSNSTKNKFKIGIVGCCYELSHILKITNDITEIPLNMSNYQFKCILTTLKSLKAVENKNMLKLLQALIFNYFVYNLHNGSERKPLLLEETFQDDFFENLEFSTTKNFLFAFLNIFMIKYSFENGNIILVDKCKEYYDNTLLNKNIPYKNILINNFKVVYILENIFKNRYILCTFQALLNYLSMKSLIVDNYTNLEIYEQNYNFAIFSINVFKSISISNFTNQSAVRFLDRLSAVIRNDLEFLCLINLQITRNAIRLFLNQKKLRGLVLRGIRKIEDVDFIQDYTDCGKKLEYIDFKNVILKDTWWNYFLQVSNVSKLILCFCTLLQQNFFLKEFVKIVSDKD
;
A
#
# COMPACT_ATOMS: atom_id res chain seq x y z
N MET A 1 -18.60 -31.68 11.94
CA MET A 1 -18.80 -33.07 12.42
C MET A 1 -17.78 -33.91 11.68
N LEU A 2 -16.59 -34.09 12.29
CA LEU A 2 -15.46 -34.82 11.68
C LEU A 2 -15.60 -36.29 12.06
N PHE A 3 -15.70 -37.18 11.08
CA PHE A 3 -15.75 -38.62 11.33
C PHE A 3 -14.34 -39.13 11.71
N LYS A 4 -14.25 -39.75 12.88
CA LYS A 4 -13.06 -40.43 13.37
C LYS A 4 -13.03 -41.82 12.72
N ILE A 5 -12.30 -41.99 11.63
CA ILE A 5 -12.11 -43.31 11.02
C ILE A 5 -10.77 -43.85 11.51
N ASP A 6 -10.83 -44.82 12.42
CA ASP A 6 -9.67 -45.55 12.94
C ASP A 6 -9.03 -46.40 11.82
N SER A 7 -7.71 -46.50 11.77
CA SER A 7 -6.98 -47.22 10.70
C SER A 7 -7.34 -48.72 10.64
N GLU A 8 -7.76 -49.31 11.76
CA GLU A 8 -8.28 -50.67 11.82
C GLU A 8 -9.63 -50.85 11.11
N ASN A 9 -10.46 -49.80 11.06
CA ASN A 9 -11.75 -49.85 10.36
C ASN A 9 -11.58 -49.76 8.84
N ILE A 10 -10.53 -49.10 8.33
CA ILE A 10 -10.25 -49.04 6.89
C ILE A 10 -9.85 -50.41 6.34
N ILE A 11 -9.01 -51.16 7.08
CA ILE A 11 -8.62 -52.53 6.72
C ILE A 11 -9.84 -53.47 6.74
N LYS A 12 -10.77 -53.26 7.67
CA LYS A 12 -12.00 -54.05 7.76
C LYS A 12 -12.96 -53.75 6.60
N VAL A 13 -13.14 -52.48 6.24
CA VAL A 13 -13.95 -52.06 5.08
C VAL A 13 -13.35 -52.58 3.77
N LEU A 14 -12.03 -52.50 3.58
CA LEU A 14 -11.36 -52.99 2.37
C LEU A 14 -11.45 -54.52 2.21
N LYS A 15 -11.46 -55.28 3.33
CA LYS A 15 -11.71 -56.73 3.32
C LYS A 15 -13.18 -57.09 3.04
N GLU A 16 -14.12 -56.26 3.48
CA GLU A 16 -15.56 -56.46 3.20
C GLU A 16 -15.92 -56.12 1.74
N THR A 17 -15.06 -55.38 1.03
CA THR A 17 -15.19 -55.02 -0.39
C THR A 17 -14.21 -55.75 -1.32
N GLU A 18 -13.72 -56.94 -0.91
CA GLU A 18 -12.66 -57.68 -1.60
C GLU A 18 -12.96 -57.94 -3.10
N ASP A 19 -14.24 -58.08 -3.46
CA ASP A 19 -14.68 -58.32 -4.84
C ASP A 19 -14.73 -57.05 -5.72
N SER A 20 -14.81 -55.85 -5.13
CA SER A 20 -14.83 -54.60 -5.91
C SER A 20 -13.43 -54.04 -6.19
N VAL A 21 -12.43 -54.38 -5.37
CA VAL A 21 -11.03 -53.89 -5.53
C VAL A 21 -10.22 -54.77 -6.48
N LYS A 22 -10.53 -56.08 -6.60
CA LYS A 22 -9.86 -57.00 -7.55
C LYS A 22 -10.08 -56.65 -9.03
N ASN A 23 -11.07 -55.81 -9.35
CA ASN A 23 -11.36 -55.34 -10.71
C ASN A 23 -10.89 -53.90 -11.00
N SER A 24 -10.17 -53.26 -10.07
CA SER A 24 -9.52 -51.97 -10.32
C SER A 24 -8.02 -52.18 -10.54
N ASP A 25 -7.45 -51.60 -11.60
CA ASP A 25 -6.00 -51.57 -11.91
C ASP A 25 -5.18 -50.72 -10.90
N ILE A 26 -5.55 -50.77 -9.62
CA ILE A 26 -4.95 -50.00 -8.54
C ILE A 26 -4.15 -50.96 -7.69
N ASP A 27 -2.84 -51.01 -7.91
CA ASP A 27 -1.91 -51.92 -7.24
C ASP A 27 -1.57 -51.49 -5.80
N MET A 28 -1.81 -50.22 -5.44
CA MET A 28 -1.42 -49.64 -4.16
C MET A 28 -2.40 -48.55 -3.68
N ILE A 29 -2.75 -48.58 -2.39
CA ILE A 29 -3.52 -47.53 -1.72
C ILE A 29 -2.68 -46.96 -0.57
N GLU A 30 -2.39 -45.66 -0.62
CA GLU A 30 -1.71 -44.91 0.43
C GLU A 30 -2.75 -44.13 1.25
N VAL A 31 -2.79 -44.36 2.56
CA VAL A 31 -3.70 -43.66 3.48
C VAL A 31 -2.86 -42.81 4.44
N GLU A 32 -3.02 -41.50 4.33
CA GLU A 32 -2.36 -40.52 5.20
C GLU A 32 -3.21 -40.26 6.45
N ASN A 33 -2.60 -40.37 7.63
CA ASN A 33 -3.24 -40.03 8.89
C ASN A 33 -2.77 -38.63 9.32
N PHE A 34 -3.57 -37.60 9.04
CA PHE A 34 -3.21 -36.18 9.24
C PHE A 34 -2.84 -35.77 10.68
N TYR A 35 -2.94 -36.66 11.68
CA TYR A 35 -2.69 -36.34 13.09
C TYR A 35 -1.45 -37.00 13.70
N ASN A 36 -0.91 -38.04 13.06
CA ASN A 36 0.32 -38.71 13.49
C ASN A 36 1.04 -39.09 12.20
N ASP A 37 2.28 -38.65 11.99
CA ASP A 37 3.12 -38.74 10.76
C ASP A 37 3.41 -40.16 10.20
N ASN A 38 2.50 -41.09 10.45
CA ASN A 38 2.49 -42.47 10.04
C ASN A 38 1.59 -42.61 8.80
N CYS A 39 2.21 -42.94 7.68
CA CYS A 39 1.51 -43.37 6.48
C CYS A 39 1.37 -44.89 6.49
N ILE A 40 0.23 -45.37 6.00
CA ILE A 40 0.01 -46.81 5.81
C ILE A 40 -0.11 -47.05 4.30
N LYS A 41 0.83 -47.82 3.75
CA LYS A 41 0.72 -48.37 2.40
C LYS A 41 0.07 -49.74 2.48
N ILE A 42 -1.03 -49.90 1.76
CA ILE A 42 -1.74 -51.16 1.61
C ILE A 42 -1.49 -51.63 0.18
N ASP A 43 -0.78 -52.75 0.07
CA ASP A 43 -0.70 -53.51 -1.18
C ASP A 43 -2.06 -54.20 -1.40
N THR A 44 -2.77 -53.81 -2.45
CA THR A 44 -4.12 -54.31 -2.76
C THR A 44 -4.12 -55.72 -3.35
N THR A 45 -2.95 -56.22 -3.78
CA THR A 45 -2.78 -57.58 -4.30
C THR A 45 -2.51 -58.59 -3.19
N THR A 46 -1.83 -58.16 -2.11
CA THR A 46 -1.49 -59.03 -0.96
C THR A 46 -2.23 -58.70 0.34
N PHE A 47 -2.97 -57.58 0.38
CA PHE A 47 -3.66 -57.01 1.56
C PHE A 47 -2.76 -56.87 2.80
N LYS A 48 -1.45 -56.67 2.61
CA LYS A 48 -0.50 -56.38 3.68
C LYS A 48 -0.35 -54.88 3.86
N ALA A 49 -0.51 -54.43 5.10
CA ALA A 49 -0.29 -53.06 5.50
C ALA A 49 1.14 -52.88 6.01
N ASN A 50 1.93 -52.06 5.33
CA ASN A 50 3.25 -51.66 5.79
C ASN A 50 3.17 -50.22 6.34
N LYS A 51 3.54 -50.08 7.61
CA LYS A 51 3.64 -48.78 8.27
C LYS A 51 5.03 -48.21 8.02
N TYR A 52 5.10 -46.97 7.54
CA TYR A 52 6.35 -46.24 7.40
C TYR A 52 6.15 -44.79 7.83
N GLU A 53 7.22 -44.20 8.37
CA GLU A 53 7.29 -42.77 8.63
C GLU A 53 7.70 -42.08 7.32
N LYS A 54 6.91 -41.09 6.92
CA LYS A 54 7.20 -40.31 5.71
C LYS A 54 8.23 -39.25 6.11
N GLN A 55 9.49 -39.41 5.70
CA GLN A 55 10.46 -38.33 5.79
C GLN A 55 10.11 -37.29 4.72
N TYR A 56 9.46 -36.20 5.12
CA TYR A 56 9.34 -35.01 4.30
C TYR A 56 10.73 -34.38 4.18
N TYR A 57 11.51 -34.84 3.21
CA TYR A 57 12.42 -33.92 2.54
C TYR A 57 11.53 -33.07 1.64
N GLY A 58 11.46 -31.76 1.90
CA GLY A 58 10.77 -30.82 1.04
C GLY A 58 11.38 -30.87 -0.35
N GLU A 59 10.77 -31.63 -1.25
CA GLU A 59 11.12 -31.59 -2.66
C GLU A 59 10.39 -30.39 -3.29
N GLU A 60 11.21 -29.51 -3.89
CA GLU A 60 10.89 -28.51 -4.92
C GLU A 60 10.51 -27.05 -4.55
N LEU A 61 11.09 -26.43 -3.50
CA LEU A 61 10.96 -24.95 -3.34
C LEU A 61 12.24 -24.15 -2.99
N GLU A 62 13.36 -24.75 -2.54
CA GLU A 62 14.46 -23.97 -1.93
C GLU A 62 15.81 -24.10 -2.66
N LYS A 63 16.24 -23.05 -3.36
CA LYS A 63 17.55 -23.00 -4.06
C LYS A 63 18.73 -22.83 -3.08
N PHE A 64 18.54 -22.12 -1.97
CA PHE A 64 19.57 -21.83 -0.97
C PHE A 64 19.13 -22.24 0.44
N ASN A 65 19.95 -23.07 1.08
CA ASN A 65 19.78 -23.50 2.46
C ASN A 65 20.93 -23.00 3.34
N TYR A 66 20.56 -22.37 4.45
CA TYR A 66 21.49 -21.83 5.44
C TYR A 66 21.23 -22.44 6.81
N SER A 67 22.19 -23.16 7.36
CA SER A 67 22.14 -23.51 8.78
C SER A 67 22.47 -22.30 9.64
N PHE A 68 21.87 -22.23 10.82
CA PHE A 68 22.28 -21.25 11.83
C PHE A 68 22.52 -21.90 13.20
N ILE A 69 23.46 -21.31 13.95
CA ILE A 69 23.80 -21.71 15.32
C ILE A 69 23.85 -20.46 16.19
N ILE A 70 23.25 -20.51 17.38
CA ILE A 70 23.39 -19.45 18.38
C ILE A 70 24.60 -19.71 19.27
N ASN A 71 25.55 -18.77 19.33
CA ASN A 71 26.73 -18.90 20.20
C ASN A 71 26.43 -18.52 21.66
N MET A 72 27.43 -18.63 22.54
CA MET A 72 27.27 -18.28 23.97
C MET A 72 27.04 -16.78 24.22
N GLU A 73 27.36 -15.92 23.27
CA GLU A 73 27.15 -14.46 23.32
C GLU A 73 25.74 -14.06 22.82
N SER A 74 24.89 -15.04 22.48
CA SER A 74 23.58 -14.87 21.84
C SER A 74 23.63 -14.33 20.40
N ASP A 75 24.77 -14.41 19.73
CA ASP A 75 24.86 -14.09 18.30
C ASP A 75 24.44 -15.29 17.45
N ILE A 76 23.84 -14.99 16.31
CA ILE A 76 23.41 -15.99 15.34
C ILE A 76 24.46 -16.08 14.24
N LEU A 77 25.08 -17.25 14.12
CA LEU A 77 26.08 -17.56 13.10
C LEU A 77 25.40 -18.33 11.97
N PHE A 78 25.49 -17.83 10.74
CA PHE A 78 24.95 -18.47 9.55
C PHE A 78 26.03 -19.22 8.78
N PHE A 79 25.66 -20.36 8.22
CA PHE A 79 26.50 -21.27 7.45
C PHE A 79 25.74 -21.70 6.21
N ARG A 80 26.39 -21.70 5.04
CA ARG A 80 25.77 -22.15 3.79
C ARG A 80 25.88 -23.66 3.67
N GLU A 81 24.77 -24.36 3.40
CA GLU A 81 24.77 -25.82 3.25
C GLU A 81 25.01 -26.27 1.80
N ASN A 82 24.49 -25.52 0.82
CA ASN A 82 24.60 -25.87 -0.60
C ASN A 82 25.84 -25.19 -1.25
N GLN A 83 26.77 -26.00 -1.80
CA GLN A 83 28.06 -25.54 -2.36
C GLN A 83 28.04 -25.13 -3.84
N GLU A 84 26.89 -25.13 -4.53
CA GLU A 84 26.89 -24.73 -5.94
C GLU A 84 27.19 -23.22 -6.10
N GLU A 85 28.24 -22.90 -6.88
CA GLU A 85 28.53 -21.54 -7.34
C GLU A 85 27.44 -21.12 -8.31
N ILE A 86 26.60 -20.17 -7.89
CA ILE A 86 25.51 -19.66 -8.73
C ILE A 86 25.73 -18.18 -8.96
N LEU A 87 25.65 -17.76 -10.22
CA LEU A 87 25.77 -16.38 -10.66
C LEU A 87 24.64 -15.54 -10.04
N LEU A 88 24.99 -14.42 -9.38
CA LEU A 88 24.12 -13.47 -8.67
C LEU A 88 22.96 -12.85 -9.51
N ASN A 89 22.79 -13.24 -10.77
CA ASN A 89 21.95 -12.59 -11.77
C ASN A 89 20.88 -13.50 -12.40
N GLU A 90 20.68 -14.73 -11.92
CA GLU A 90 19.59 -15.58 -12.43
C GLU A 90 18.25 -15.15 -11.80
N GLU A 91 17.41 -14.50 -12.60
CA GLU A 91 15.99 -14.28 -12.28
C GLU A 91 15.29 -15.64 -12.22
N ILE A 92 14.68 -15.96 -11.08
CA ILE A 92 13.84 -17.16 -10.91
C ILE A 92 12.40 -16.70 -10.74
N ASP A 93 11.50 -17.43 -11.41
CA ASP A 93 10.07 -17.17 -11.44
C ASP A 93 9.43 -17.10 -10.04
N ASN A 94 8.70 -15.98 -9.86
CA ASN A 94 7.53 -15.65 -9.04
C ASN A 94 7.30 -16.15 -7.59
N ASP A 95 8.00 -17.16 -7.07
CA ASP A 95 7.88 -17.56 -5.66
C ASP A 95 9.16 -17.23 -4.89
N PHE A 96 9.18 -16.04 -4.28
CA PHE A 96 10.22 -15.64 -3.33
C PHE A 96 9.98 -16.34 -1.97
N GLY A 97 10.22 -17.65 -1.94
CA GLY A 97 10.13 -18.48 -0.73
C GLY A 97 11.17 -18.04 0.32
N PHE A 98 10.73 -17.98 1.57
CA PHE A 98 11.58 -17.81 2.74
C PHE A 98 10.95 -18.53 3.92
N GLU A 99 11.61 -19.57 4.41
CA GLU A 99 11.13 -20.38 5.54
C GLU A 99 12.22 -20.59 6.58
N ILE A 100 11.83 -20.67 7.86
CA ILE A 100 12.72 -20.95 8.98
C ILE A 100 12.26 -22.25 9.64
N PHE A 101 13.15 -23.22 9.69
CA PHE A 101 12.96 -24.50 10.36
C PHE A 101 13.79 -24.54 11.64
N TYR A 102 13.16 -24.82 12.76
CA TYR A 102 13.80 -24.94 14.08
C TYR A 102 14.11 -26.40 14.42
N ASP A 103 15.18 -26.62 15.19
CA ASP A 103 15.58 -27.94 15.71
C ASP A 103 15.79 -29.00 14.61
N SER A 104 16.15 -28.55 13.41
CA SER A 104 16.46 -29.41 12.27
C SER A 104 17.87 -30.01 12.38
N TYR A 105 18.01 -31.30 12.06
CA TYR A 105 19.30 -32.00 12.10
C TYR A 105 20.27 -31.44 11.06
N ILE A 106 21.29 -30.68 11.48
CA ILE A 106 22.35 -30.25 10.56
C ILE A 106 23.35 -31.39 10.32
N LYS A 107 23.58 -31.72 9.04
CA LYS A 107 24.70 -32.57 8.61
C LYS A 107 26.00 -31.75 8.67
N HIS A 108 26.65 -31.70 9.83
CA HIS A 108 27.99 -31.15 10.05
C HIS A 108 28.23 -29.70 9.57
N VAL A 109 28.18 -28.74 10.50
CA VAL A 109 28.67 -27.38 10.24
C VAL A 109 30.17 -27.31 10.50
N ASN A 110 30.97 -27.04 9.46
CA ASN A 110 32.36 -26.67 9.66
C ASN A 110 32.42 -25.22 10.19
N GLN A 111 32.87 -25.03 11.44
CA GLN A 111 32.84 -23.72 12.12
C GLN A 111 33.66 -22.65 11.38
N ASP A 112 34.68 -23.06 10.62
CA ASP A 112 35.52 -22.17 9.82
C ASP A 112 34.80 -21.53 8.62
N ASN A 113 33.59 -22.02 8.26
CA ASN A 113 32.81 -21.56 7.11
C ASN A 113 31.66 -20.61 7.49
N CYS A 114 31.76 -19.89 8.62
CA CYS A 114 30.76 -18.89 8.99
C CYS A 114 30.71 -17.76 7.93
N ILE A 115 29.58 -17.61 7.24
CA ILE A 115 29.43 -16.64 6.14
C ILE A 115 28.90 -15.28 6.61
N PHE A 116 28.19 -15.27 7.75
CA PHE A 116 27.59 -14.07 8.33
C PHE A 116 27.33 -14.26 9.83
N ARG A 117 27.59 -13.20 10.60
CA ARG A 117 27.32 -13.14 12.04
C ARG A 117 26.31 -12.02 12.30
N CYS A 118 25.13 -12.39 12.79
CA CYS A 118 24.14 -11.44 13.24
C CYS A 118 24.35 -11.16 14.72
N THR A 119 24.59 -9.91 15.07
CA THR A 119 24.76 -9.46 16.47
C THR A 119 23.61 -8.55 16.87
N LYS A 120 23.54 -8.20 18.16
CA LYS A 120 22.58 -7.20 18.68
C LYS A 120 22.82 -5.78 18.15
N GLU A 121 23.98 -5.52 17.55
CA GLU A 121 24.37 -4.19 17.04
C GLU A 121 24.06 -4.00 15.55
N ASN A 122 23.40 -4.97 14.90
CA ASN A 122 23.03 -4.86 13.50
C ASN A 122 22.27 -3.57 13.19
N PHE A 123 22.54 -2.97 12.02
CA PHE A 123 21.90 -1.72 11.64
C PHE A 123 20.37 -1.85 11.56
N VAL A 124 19.87 -2.89 10.89
CA VAL A 124 18.46 -3.31 10.96
C VAL A 124 18.30 -4.48 11.92
N ASN A 125 17.32 -4.35 12.82
CA ASN A 125 16.93 -5.41 13.75
C ASN A 125 15.75 -6.19 13.19
N PHE A 126 15.67 -7.47 13.55
CA PHE A 126 14.63 -8.40 13.09
C PHE A 126 13.98 -9.09 14.28
N GLU A 127 12.64 -9.08 14.34
CA GLU A 127 11.91 -9.72 15.45
C GLU A 127 12.13 -11.23 15.47
N GLU A 128 12.11 -11.89 14.30
CA GLU A 128 12.31 -13.34 14.23
C GLU A 128 13.71 -13.75 14.70
N LEU A 129 14.75 -13.02 14.29
CA LEU A 129 16.12 -13.27 14.77
C LEU A 129 16.26 -12.94 16.26
N ASN A 130 15.63 -11.88 16.73
CA ASN A 130 15.63 -11.55 18.15
C ASN A 130 14.96 -12.66 18.98
N ASN A 131 13.81 -13.18 18.55
CA ASN A 131 13.11 -14.28 19.23
C ASN A 131 13.96 -15.54 19.32
N ILE A 132 14.67 -15.87 18.25
CA ILE A 132 15.67 -16.94 18.22
C ILE A 132 16.70 -16.72 19.33
N SER A 133 17.27 -15.52 19.42
CA SER A 133 18.30 -15.16 20.41
C SER A 133 17.81 -15.12 21.88
N PHE A 134 16.56 -14.71 22.14
CA PHE A 134 16.01 -14.49 23.50
C PHE A 134 15.53 -15.77 24.20
N SER A 135 15.24 -16.83 23.45
CA SER A 135 14.73 -18.09 23.99
C SER A 135 15.73 -18.92 24.84
N ASN A 136 16.90 -18.34 25.15
CA ASN A 136 17.98 -18.93 25.96
C ASN A 136 17.73 -18.92 27.50
N SER A 137 16.53 -18.58 27.98
CA SER A 137 16.30 -18.39 29.42
C SER A 137 16.11 -19.69 30.23
N THR A 138 15.89 -20.85 29.61
CA THR A 138 15.75 -22.11 30.36
C THR A 138 16.33 -23.30 29.60
N LYS A 139 17.46 -23.80 30.09
CA LYS A 139 18.04 -25.15 29.83
C LYS A 139 17.84 -25.66 28.39
N ASN A 140 18.63 -25.19 27.42
CA ASN A 140 19.00 -26.02 26.27
C ASN A 140 20.31 -25.57 25.65
N LYS A 141 21.11 -26.58 25.26
CA LYS A 141 22.30 -26.46 24.40
C LYS A 141 21.92 -25.72 23.12
N PHE A 142 22.85 -24.96 22.56
CA PHE A 142 22.87 -24.38 21.20
C PHE A 142 21.60 -24.65 20.38
N LYS A 143 20.78 -23.61 20.15
CA LYS A 143 19.70 -23.72 19.18
C LYS A 143 20.29 -23.73 17.78
N ILE A 144 19.74 -24.64 17.00
CA ILE A 144 20.14 -24.95 15.65
C ILE A 144 18.89 -24.88 14.78
N GLY A 145 19.03 -24.39 13.56
CA GLY A 145 17.95 -24.44 12.57
C GLY A 145 18.47 -24.23 11.17
N ILE A 146 17.55 -24.26 10.20
CA ILE A 146 17.81 -24.04 8.78
C ILE A 146 16.90 -22.90 8.30
N VAL A 147 17.45 -22.03 7.46
CA VAL A 147 16.70 -21.06 6.68
C VAL A 147 16.77 -21.46 5.22
N GLY A 148 15.62 -21.70 4.63
CA GLY A 148 15.46 -22.00 3.22
C GLY A 148 14.98 -20.77 2.46
N CYS A 149 15.58 -20.47 1.31
CA CYS A 149 15.16 -19.33 0.48
C CYS A 149 15.59 -19.47 -0.98
N CYS A 150 14.95 -18.70 -1.86
CA CYS A 150 15.24 -18.71 -3.30
C CYS A 150 16.42 -17.82 -3.71
N TYR A 151 17.08 -17.12 -2.78
CA TYR A 151 18.11 -16.12 -3.06
C TYR A 151 19.29 -16.14 -2.07
N GLU A 152 20.38 -15.46 -2.40
CA GLU A 152 21.60 -15.40 -1.56
C GLU A 152 21.37 -14.53 -0.31
N LEU A 153 20.82 -15.14 0.76
CA LEU A 153 20.48 -14.47 2.01
C LEU A 153 21.69 -13.78 2.65
N SER A 154 22.88 -14.37 2.55
CA SER A 154 24.10 -13.83 3.17
C SER A 154 24.44 -12.42 2.67
N HIS A 155 24.23 -12.17 1.38
CA HIS A 155 24.44 -10.86 0.76
C HIS A 155 23.41 -9.85 1.26
N ILE A 156 22.15 -10.27 1.39
CA ILE A 156 21.07 -9.41 1.90
C ILE A 156 21.30 -9.06 3.37
N LEU A 157 21.69 -10.03 4.19
CA LEU A 157 21.99 -9.80 5.61
C LEU A 157 23.15 -8.82 5.81
N LYS A 158 24.20 -8.89 4.97
CA LYS A 158 25.29 -7.89 4.95
C LYS A 158 24.77 -6.48 4.68
N ILE A 159 23.94 -6.29 3.66
CA ILE A 159 23.30 -4.99 3.35
C ILE A 159 22.47 -4.46 4.53
N THR A 160 21.72 -5.33 5.19
CA THR A 160 20.88 -4.92 6.33
C THR A 160 21.69 -4.65 7.60
N ASN A 161 22.92 -5.17 7.67
CA ASN A 161 23.86 -4.91 8.75
C ASN A 161 24.69 -3.64 8.54
N ASP A 162 25.07 -3.34 7.30
CA ASP A 162 25.80 -2.14 6.91
C ASP A 162 25.24 -1.58 5.60
N ILE A 163 24.65 -0.37 5.66
CA ILE A 163 24.03 0.25 4.47
C ILE A 163 25.05 0.62 3.40
N THR A 164 26.34 0.70 3.74
CA THR A 164 27.39 1.02 2.77
C THR A 164 27.64 -0.13 1.79
N GLU A 165 27.19 -1.34 2.12
CA GLU A 165 27.23 -2.53 1.26
C GLU A 165 26.14 -2.50 0.16
N ILE A 166 25.26 -1.51 0.14
CA ILE A 166 24.24 -1.40 -0.92
C ILE A 166 24.93 -1.14 -2.27
N PRO A 167 24.73 -2.00 -3.27
CA PRO A 167 25.32 -1.77 -4.59
C PRO A 167 24.75 -0.52 -5.24
N LEU A 168 25.61 0.27 -5.89
CA LEU A 168 25.20 1.46 -6.65
C LEU A 168 24.22 1.10 -7.78
N ASN A 169 24.43 -0.05 -8.44
CA ASN A 169 23.60 -0.56 -9.52
C ASN A 169 22.84 -1.81 -9.07
N MET A 170 21.82 -1.62 -8.25
CA MET A 170 20.96 -2.71 -7.77
C MET A 170 20.00 -3.21 -8.87
N SER A 171 19.83 -4.54 -8.98
CA SER A 171 18.84 -5.15 -9.88
C SER A 171 17.45 -5.26 -9.22
N ASN A 172 16.40 -5.46 -10.03
CA ASN A 172 15.02 -5.63 -9.55
C ASN A 172 14.93 -6.83 -8.63
N TYR A 173 15.59 -7.92 -9.03
CA TYR A 173 15.71 -9.14 -8.25
C TYR A 173 16.32 -8.87 -6.87
N GLN A 174 17.45 -8.16 -6.80
CA GLN A 174 18.08 -7.81 -5.52
C GLN A 174 17.15 -6.95 -4.65
N PHE A 175 16.49 -5.96 -5.24
CA PHE A 175 15.54 -5.12 -4.51
C PHE A 175 14.40 -5.97 -3.92
N LYS A 176 13.78 -6.86 -4.72
CA LYS A 176 12.75 -7.80 -4.27
C LYS A 176 13.25 -8.68 -3.11
N CYS A 177 14.44 -9.29 -3.25
CA CYS A 177 15.02 -10.16 -2.22
C CYS A 177 15.24 -9.43 -0.88
N ILE A 178 15.69 -8.17 -0.92
CA ILE A 178 15.83 -7.35 0.29
C ILE A 178 14.47 -7.19 0.96
N LEU A 179 13.42 -6.84 0.19
CA LEU A 179 12.10 -6.61 0.75
C LEU A 179 11.45 -7.88 1.29
N THR A 180 11.63 -9.01 0.60
CA THR A 180 11.19 -10.33 1.09
C THR A 180 11.86 -10.64 2.42
N THR A 181 13.17 -10.40 2.53
CA THR A 181 13.90 -10.62 3.79
C THR A 181 13.39 -9.72 4.92
N LEU A 182 13.17 -8.42 4.63
CA LEU A 182 12.62 -7.48 5.62
C LEU A 182 11.24 -7.93 6.12
N LYS A 183 10.40 -8.45 5.23
CA LYS A 183 9.07 -8.98 5.56
C LYS A 183 9.17 -10.26 6.38
N SER A 184 9.86 -11.27 5.85
CA SER A 184 9.87 -12.62 6.43
C SER A 184 10.57 -12.66 7.80
N LEU A 185 11.61 -11.85 7.99
CA LEU A 185 12.28 -11.72 9.28
C LEU A 185 11.65 -10.69 10.24
N LYS A 186 10.55 -10.03 9.81
CA LYS A 186 9.86 -8.96 10.54
C LYS A 186 10.83 -7.86 11.01
N ALA A 187 11.30 -7.06 10.06
CA ALA A 187 12.18 -5.94 10.34
C ALA A 187 11.54 -4.96 11.33
N VAL A 188 12.25 -4.67 12.42
CA VAL A 188 11.78 -3.77 13.48
C VAL A 188 11.73 -2.34 12.96
N GLU A 189 10.56 -1.71 13.08
CA GLU A 189 10.35 -0.32 12.68
C GLU A 189 11.19 0.64 13.56
N ASN A 190 12.22 1.26 12.95
CA ASN A 190 13.05 2.26 13.61
C ASN A 190 13.70 3.22 12.59
N LYS A 191 14.48 4.19 13.10
CA LYS A 191 15.18 5.18 12.27
C LYS A 191 16.16 4.57 11.26
N ASN A 192 16.75 3.41 11.57
CA ASN A 192 17.73 2.75 10.71
C ASN A 192 17.02 2.04 9.56
N MET A 193 15.90 1.36 9.82
CA MET A 193 15.05 0.80 8.77
C MET A 193 14.64 1.88 7.76
N LEU A 194 14.21 3.05 8.25
CA LEU A 194 13.87 4.17 7.37
C LEU A 194 15.07 4.65 6.53
N LYS A 195 16.28 4.69 7.10
CA LYS A 195 17.52 5.03 6.37
C LYS A 195 17.89 3.98 5.32
N LEU A 196 17.71 2.69 5.63
CA LEU A 196 17.91 1.61 4.67
C LEU A 196 16.98 1.80 3.48
N LEU A 197 15.67 1.98 3.71
CA LEU A 197 14.70 2.22 2.65
C LEU A 197 15.04 3.45 1.81
N GLN A 198 15.52 4.53 2.45
CA GLN A 198 15.99 5.72 1.71
C GLN A 198 17.17 5.40 0.79
N ALA A 199 18.18 4.69 1.30
CA ALA A 199 19.36 4.32 0.52
C ALA A 199 18.98 3.39 -0.65
N LEU A 200 18.07 2.43 -0.41
CA LEU A 200 17.54 1.54 -1.46
C LEU A 200 16.81 2.34 -2.54
N ILE A 201 15.88 3.22 -2.16
CA ILE A 201 15.12 4.02 -3.15
C ILE A 201 16.07 4.96 -3.90
N PHE A 202 17.06 5.56 -3.24
CA PHE A 202 18.01 6.46 -3.87
C PHE A 202 18.89 5.75 -4.91
N ASN A 203 19.57 4.66 -4.50
CA ASN A 203 20.47 3.92 -5.39
C ASN A 203 19.71 3.25 -6.55
N TYR A 204 18.50 2.76 -6.28
CA TYR A 204 17.74 2.06 -7.29
C TYR A 204 16.97 2.98 -8.24
N PHE A 205 16.25 3.98 -7.73
CA PHE A 205 15.43 4.86 -8.55
C PHE A 205 16.19 6.12 -8.99
N VAL A 206 16.76 6.88 -8.05
CA VAL A 206 17.30 8.22 -8.34
C VAL A 206 18.62 8.16 -9.09
N TYR A 207 19.55 7.29 -8.65
CA TYR A 207 20.87 7.17 -9.27
C TYR A 207 20.79 6.68 -10.73
N ASN A 208 19.98 5.66 -11.00
CA ASN A 208 19.78 5.12 -12.34
C ASN A 208 19.11 6.13 -13.29
N LEU A 209 18.21 6.98 -12.78
CA LEU A 209 17.56 8.05 -13.56
C LEU A 209 18.53 9.14 -14.02
N HIS A 210 19.55 9.47 -13.21
CA HIS A 210 20.49 10.55 -13.51
C HIS A 210 21.67 10.13 -14.38
N ASN A 211 22.09 8.87 -14.31
CA ASN A 211 23.30 8.40 -14.99
C ASN A 211 23.05 7.85 -16.41
N GLY A 212 21.87 8.10 -16.99
CA GLY A 212 21.57 7.77 -18.38
C GLY A 212 21.70 6.28 -18.71
N SER A 213 21.55 5.39 -17.72
CA SER A 213 21.62 3.96 -17.97
C SER A 213 20.54 3.58 -18.98
N GLU A 214 20.88 2.83 -20.04
CA GLU A 214 19.92 2.33 -21.04
C GLU A 214 18.84 1.41 -20.46
N ARG A 215 18.95 1.05 -19.16
CA ARG A 215 17.94 0.29 -18.45
C ARG A 215 16.71 1.15 -18.24
N LYS A 216 15.54 0.65 -18.65
CA LYS A 216 14.25 1.25 -18.35
C LYS A 216 14.18 1.46 -16.82
N PRO A 217 14.04 2.72 -16.34
CA PRO A 217 13.80 2.98 -14.94
C PRO A 217 12.55 2.21 -14.52
N LEU A 218 12.58 1.57 -13.37
CA LEU A 218 11.46 0.76 -13.00
C LEU A 218 10.24 1.58 -12.64
N LEU A 219 9.14 1.21 -13.27
CA LEU A 219 7.83 1.42 -12.70
C LEU A 219 7.73 0.47 -11.51
N LEU A 220 7.49 1.00 -10.31
CA LEU A 220 7.11 0.13 -9.19
C LEU A 220 5.99 -0.82 -9.64
N GLU A 221 5.01 -0.34 -10.39
CA GLU A 221 3.95 -1.17 -10.97
C GLU A 221 4.46 -2.37 -11.80
N GLU A 222 5.66 -2.33 -12.41
CA GLU A 222 6.24 -3.46 -13.16
C GLU A 222 7.06 -4.42 -12.29
N THR A 223 7.85 -3.93 -11.32
CA THR A 223 8.52 -4.83 -10.35
C THR A 223 7.58 -5.40 -9.32
N PHE A 224 6.40 -4.81 -9.13
CA PHE A 224 5.42 -5.25 -8.14
C PHE A 224 4.12 -5.73 -8.79
N GLN A 225 4.19 -6.34 -9.98
CA GLN A 225 3.06 -7.03 -10.60
C GLN A 225 2.58 -8.25 -9.80
N ASP A 226 3.42 -8.77 -8.92
CA ASP A 226 3.07 -9.80 -7.95
C ASP A 226 2.44 -9.12 -6.73
N ASP A 227 1.50 -9.79 -6.04
CA ASP A 227 0.79 -9.37 -4.81
C ASP A 227 1.72 -9.05 -3.60
N PHE A 228 3.01 -8.84 -3.86
CA PHE A 228 4.09 -8.56 -2.95
C PHE A 228 3.78 -7.42 -1.99
N PHE A 229 3.36 -6.25 -2.49
CA PHE A 229 2.97 -5.12 -1.65
C PHE A 229 1.56 -5.23 -1.07
N GLU A 230 0.65 -5.98 -1.71
CA GLU A 230 -0.65 -6.29 -1.11
C GLU A 230 -0.48 -7.10 0.18
N ASN A 231 0.55 -7.94 0.22
CA ASN A 231 0.92 -8.75 1.38
C ASN A 231 1.97 -8.10 2.30
N LEU A 232 2.40 -6.85 2.03
CA LEU A 232 3.30 -6.12 2.94
C LEU A 232 2.50 -5.45 4.05
N GLU A 233 3.05 -5.49 5.26
CA GLU A 233 2.45 -4.79 6.39
C GLU A 233 2.33 -3.28 6.12
N PHE A 234 1.23 -2.68 6.59
CA PHE A 234 0.98 -1.25 6.45
C PHE A 234 2.13 -0.38 6.97
N SER A 235 2.79 -0.82 8.05
CA SER A 235 3.99 -0.18 8.64
C SER A 235 5.12 -0.03 7.62
N THR A 236 5.43 -1.09 6.89
CA THR A 236 6.50 -1.12 5.89
C THR A 236 6.16 -0.22 4.70
N THR A 237 4.96 -0.34 4.13
CA THR A 237 4.51 0.51 3.01
C THR A 237 4.49 1.99 3.40
N LYS A 238 4.09 2.30 4.63
CA LYS A 238 4.14 3.66 5.19
C LYS A 238 5.58 4.18 5.25
N ASN A 239 6.53 3.36 5.72
CA ASN A 239 7.94 3.73 5.77
C ASN A 239 8.59 3.89 4.39
N PHE A 240 8.12 3.15 3.38
CA PHE A 240 8.49 3.37 1.99
C PHE A 240 8.10 4.77 1.51
N LEU A 241 6.85 5.18 1.76
CA LEU A 241 6.41 6.53 1.42
C LEU A 241 7.24 7.59 2.15
N PHE A 242 7.51 7.37 3.43
CA PHE A 242 8.31 8.28 4.24
C PHE A 242 9.75 8.40 3.75
N ALA A 243 10.36 7.29 3.37
CA ALA A 243 11.67 7.25 2.74
C ALA A 243 11.67 7.99 1.40
N PHE A 244 10.65 7.75 0.56
CA PHE A 244 10.46 8.43 -0.71
C PHE A 244 10.36 9.96 -0.53
N LEU A 245 9.51 10.43 0.38
CA LEU A 245 9.35 11.86 0.65
C LEU A 245 10.65 12.48 1.18
N ASN A 246 11.40 11.78 2.03
CA ASN A 246 12.67 12.26 2.59
C ASN A 246 13.75 12.44 1.52
N ILE A 247 13.82 11.56 0.52
CA ILE A 247 14.79 11.67 -0.59
C ILE A 247 14.61 12.99 -1.35
N PHE A 248 13.35 13.41 -1.54
CA PHE A 248 13.03 14.68 -2.19
C PHE A 248 12.94 15.85 -1.20
N MET A 249 13.37 15.66 0.05
CA MET A 249 13.34 16.66 1.12
C MET A 249 11.95 17.25 1.38
N ILE A 250 10.89 16.49 1.08
CA ILE A 250 9.51 16.89 1.38
C ILE A 250 9.25 16.62 2.85
N LYS A 251 8.92 17.66 3.61
CA LYS A 251 8.56 17.50 5.01
C LYS A 251 7.12 17.02 5.11
N TYR A 252 6.88 16.13 6.06
CA TYR A 252 5.55 15.57 6.30
C TYR A 252 5.29 15.30 7.78
N SER A 253 4.01 15.20 8.12
CA SER A 253 3.52 14.54 9.34
C SER A 253 2.50 13.46 8.96
N PHE A 254 2.26 12.54 9.89
CA PHE A 254 1.29 11.47 9.72
C PHE A 254 0.34 11.44 10.90
N GLU A 255 -0.93 11.76 10.66
CA GLU A 255 -1.91 12.00 11.72
C GLU A 255 -3.24 11.32 11.39
N ASN A 256 -3.69 10.45 12.30
CA ASN A 256 -4.95 9.70 12.17
C ASN A 256 -5.12 8.98 10.82
N GLY A 257 -4.03 8.43 10.27
CA GLY A 257 -4.03 7.74 8.99
C GLY A 257 -3.98 8.65 7.76
N ASN A 258 -3.80 9.96 7.93
CA ASN A 258 -3.63 10.94 6.85
C ASN A 258 -2.17 11.40 6.77
N ILE A 259 -1.72 11.73 5.57
CA ILE A 259 -0.39 12.30 5.31
C ILE A 259 -0.57 13.80 5.13
N ILE A 260 0.24 14.59 5.83
CA ILE A 260 0.22 16.05 5.71
C ILE A 260 1.59 16.48 5.21
N LEU A 261 1.66 17.06 4.02
CA LEU A 261 2.86 17.61 3.43
C LEU A 261 2.95 19.11 3.77
N VAL A 262 4.11 19.53 4.29
CA VAL A 262 4.35 20.87 4.83
C VAL A 262 5.63 21.49 4.25
N ASP A 263 5.72 22.83 4.21
CA ASP A 263 6.94 23.53 3.80
C ASP A 263 7.95 23.60 4.96
N LYS A 264 7.43 23.69 6.20
CA LYS A 264 8.24 23.86 7.42
C LYS A 264 7.87 22.84 8.50
N CYS A 265 8.83 22.46 9.33
CA CYS A 265 8.56 21.58 10.46
C CYS A 265 7.65 22.30 11.47
N LYS A 266 6.69 21.58 12.06
CA LYS A 266 5.71 22.12 13.04
C LYS A 266 4.83 23.25 12.48
N GLU A 267 4.58 23.24 11.17
CA GLU A 267 3.64 24.16 10.54
C GLU A 267 2.21 23.85 11.01
N TYR A 268 1.45 24.89 11.34
CA TYR A 268 0.03 24.74 11.63
C TYR A 268 -0.73 24.42 10.34
N TYR A 269 -1.66 23.48 10.41
CA TYR A 269 -2.56 23.17 9.31
C TYR A 269 -4.01 23.12 9.83
N ASP A 270 -4.96 23.49 8.97
CA ASP A 270 -6.36 23.54 9.34
C ASP A 270 -7.00 22.14 9.32
N ASN A 271 -7.13 21.55 10.51
CA ASN A 271 -7.79 20.25 10.71
C ASN A 271 -9.25 20.22 10.21
N THR A 272 -9.92 21.36 10.04
CA THR A 272 -11.30 21.40 9.53
C THR A 272 -11.41 21.03 8.05
N LEU A 273 -10.29 21.05 7.32
CA LEU A 273 -10.19 20.58 5.94
C LEU A 273 -10.33 19.05 5.85
N LEU A 274 -10.00 18.31 6.91
CA LEU A 274 -10.17 16.86 7.01
C LEU A 274 -11.65 16.51 7.24
N ASN A 275 -12.44 16.57 6.17
CA ASN A 275 -13.88 16.34 6.24
C ASN A 275 -14.21 14.86 6.52
N LYS A 276 -14.69 14.59 7.73
CA LYS A 276 -15.10 13.25 8.20
C LYS A 276 -16.21 12.58 7.37
N ASN A 277 -16.95 13.35 6.56
CA ASN A 277 -18.01 12.81 5.70
C ASN A 277 -17.47 12.26 4.37
N ILE A 278 -16.17 12.45 4.08
CA ILE A 278 -15.52 11.90 2.89
C ILE A 278 -14.80 10.62 3.32
N PRO A 279 -15.18 9.45 2.79
CA PRO A 279 -14.76 8.15 3.31
C PRO A 279 -13.37 7.71 2.81
N TYR A 280 -12.42 8.64 2.72
CA TYR A 280 -11.09 8.38 2.19
C TYR A 280 -9.99 8.95 3.09
N LYS A 281 -8.89 8.21 3.20
CA LYS A 281 -7.65 8.73 3.79
C LYS A 281 -7.08 9.81 2.87
N ASN A 282 -6.52 10.84 3.49
CA ASN A 282 -6.14 12.07 2.81
C ASN A 282 -4.62 12.19 2.70
N ILE A 283 -4.19 12.73 1.57
CA ILE A 283 -2.97 13.51 1.49
C ILE A 283 -3.36 15.00 1.50
N LEU A 284 -2.98 15.70 2.56
CA LEU A 284 -3.16 17.13 2.70
C LEU A 284 -1.86 17.83 2.34
N ILE A 285 -1.90 18.73 1.37
CA ILE A 285 -0.83 19.66 1.06
C ILE A 285 -1.18 20.98 1.71
N ASN A 286 -0.53 21.27 2.84
CA ASN A 286 -0.88 22.42 3.66
C ASN A 286 -0.60 23.75 2.97
N ASN A 287 0.37 23.80 2.06
CA ASN A 287 0.75 25.03 1.38
C ASN A 287 0.98 24.77 -0.11
N PHE A 288 0.42 25.63 -0.96
CA PHE A 288 0.56 25.53 -2.41
C PHE A 288 2.02 25.54 -2.89
N LYS A 289 2.96 26.11 -2.13
CA LYS A 289 4.39 26.00 -2.42
C LYS A 289 4.87 24.55 -2.53
N VAL A 290 4.32 23.65 -1.73
CA VAL A 290 4.65 22.22 -1.79
C VAL A 290 4.12 21.58 -3.07
N VAL A 291 2.98 22.04 -3.61
CA VAL A 291 2.49 21.62 -4.94
C VAL A 291 3.51 21.97 -6.01
N TYR A 292 4.07 23.18 -5.98
CA TYR A 292 5.12 23.58 -6.93
C TYR A 292 6.37 22.67 -6.87
N ILE A 293 6.78 22.27 -5.67
CA ILE A 293 7.91 21.34 -5.48
C ILE A 293 7.56 19.96 -6.09
N LEU A 294 6.38 19.43 -5.78
CA LEU A 294 5.90 18.15 -6.28
C LEU A 294 5.78 18.14 -7.81
N GLU A 295 5.27 19.22 -8.41
CA GLU A 295 5.15 19.34 -9.87
C GLU A 295 6.50 19.31 -10.57
N ASN A 296 7.54 19.88 -9.96
CA ASN A 296 8.90 19.77 -10.48
C ASN A 296 9.48 18.37 -10.36
N ILE A 297 9.25 17.70 -9.23
CA ILE A 297 9.67 16.30 -9.01
C ILE A 297 8.97 15.35 -9.99
N PHE A 298 7.66 15.51 -10.16
CA PHE A 298 6.81 14.67 -11.01
C PHE A 298 6.93 14.96 -12.51
N LYS A 299 7.78 15.90 -12.94
CA LYS A 299 8.23 15.95 -14.35
C LYS A 299 8.85 14.63 -14.78
N ASN A 300 9.46 13.91 -13.84
CA ASN A 300 9.87 12.54 -14.05
C ASN A 300 8.68 11.59 -13.88
N ARG A 301 8.24 10.98 -14.98
CA ARG A 301 7.09 10.06 -15.00
C ARG A 301 7.27 8.85 -14.10
N TYR A 302 8.49 8.32 -13.96
CA TYR A 302 8.75 7.17 -13.10
C TYR A 302 8.53 7.53 -11.62
N ILE A 303 9.01 8.70 -11.20
CA ILE A 303 8.79 9.20 -9.84
C ILE A 303 7.29 9.41 -9.56
N LEU A 304 6.54 9.92 -10.54
CA LEU A 304 5.08 10.06 -10.44
C LEU A 304 4.37 8.70 -10.30
N CYS A 305 4.69 7.73 -11.16
CA CYS A 305 4.13 6.37 -11.10
C CYS A 305 4.46 5.67 -9.77
N THR A 306 5.69 5.82 -9.30
CA THR A 306 6.12 5.33 -7.98
C THR A 306 5.25 5.89 -6.86
N PHE A 307 5.09 7.21 -6.85
CA PHE A 307 4.28 7.87 -5.83
C PHE A 307 2.82 7.42 -5.90
N GLN A 308 2.26 7.29 -7.11
CA GLN A 308 0.92 6.76 -7.34
C GLN A 308 0.75 5.35 -6.75
N ALA A 309 1.68 4.43 -7.01
CA ALA A 309 1.63 3.07 -6.47
C ALA A 309 1.62 3.07 -4.93
N LEU A 310 2.52 3.85 -4.31
CA LEU A 310 2.58 3.98 -2.84
C LEU A 310 1.28 4.52 -2.25
N LEU A 311 0.65 5.50 -2.89
CA LEU A 311 -0.66 6.02 -2.46
C LEU A 311 -1.76 4.96 -2.58
N ASN A 312 -1.73 4.13 -3.64
CA ASN A 312 -2.69 3.05 -3.83
C ASN A 312 -2.60 2.01 -2.70
N TYR A 313 -1.39 1.55 -2.38
CA TYR A 313 -1.16 0.57 -1.31
C TYR A 313 -1.57 1.11 0.07
N LEU A 314 -1.38 2.41 0.33
CA LEU A 314 -1.82 3.05 1.57
C LEU A 314 -3.32 3.40 1.58
N SER A 315 -4.03 3.15 0.48
CA SER A 315 -5.43 3.53 0.26
C SER A 315 -5.69 5.04 0.43
N MET A 316 -4.74 5.87 0.00
CA MET A 316 -4.80 7.33 0.04
C MET A 316 -5.56 7.86 -1.19
N LYS A 317 -6.89 7.90 -1.07
CA LYS A 317 -7.80 8.20 -2.20
C LYS A 317 -8.32 9.64 -2.22
N SER A 318 -7.85 10.51 -1.34
CA SER A 318 -8.27 11.91 -1.27
C SER A 318 -7.07 12.84 -1.27
N LEU A 319 -7.08 13.83 -2.15
CA LEU A 319 -6.11 14.93 -2.21
C LEU A 319 -6.76 16.20 -1.68
N ILE A 320 -6.11 16.87 -0.73
CA ILE A 320 -6.50 18.19 -0.24
C ILE A 320 -5.35 19.14 -0.52
N VAL A 321 -5.63 20.26 -1.17
CA VAL A 321 -4.64 21.30 -1.47
C VAL A 321 -5.09 22.61 -0.86
N ASP A 322 -4.29 23.14 0.04
CA ASP A 322 -4.54 24.40 0.70
C ASP A 322 -3.53 25.48 0.29
N ASN A 323 -4.04 26.70 0.11
CA ASN A 323 -3.25 27.90 -0.15
C ASN A 323 -3.51 28.96 0.94
N TYR A 324 -3.40 28.60 2.22
CA TYR A 324 -3.69 29.53 3.31
C TYR A 324 -2.82 30.80 3.31
N THR A 325 -1.58 30.71 2.79
CA THR A 325 -0.71 31.89 2.60
C THR A 325 -1.10 32.76 1.40
N ASN A 326 -2.12 32.34 0.63
CA ASN A 326 -2.62 33.01 -0.56
C ASN A 326 -1.51 33.37 -1.57
N LEU A 327 -0.61 32.41 -1.83
CA LEU A 327 0.52 32.60 -2.73
C LEU A 327 0.07 32.94 -4.13
N GLU A 328 0.86 33.76 -4.83
CA GLU A 328 0.71 33.95 -6.26
C GLU A 328 1.08 32.68 -7.02
N ILE A 329 0.26 32.34 -8.01
CA ILE A 329 0.34 31.10 -8.78
C ILE A 329 0.50 31.45 -10.25
N TYR A 330 1.67 31.18 -10.81
CA TYR A 330 1.91 31.33 -12.25
C TYR A 330 1.54 30.02 -12.96
N GLU A 331 0.32 29.94 -13.50
CA GLU A 331 -0.29 28.70 -13.99
C GLU A 331 0.51 27.99 -15.10
N GLN A 332 1.35 28.73 -15.83
CA GLN A 332 2.19 28.22 -16.91
C GLN A 332 3.26 27.23 -16.40
N ASN A 333 3.61 27.30 -15.12
CA ASN A 333 4.65 26.46 -14.51
C ASN A 333 4.16 25.06 -14.12
N TYR A 334 2.89 24.74 -14.35
CA TYR A 334 2.25 23.54 -13.84
C TYR A 334 1.80 22.59 -14.96
N ASN A 335 2.11 21.31 -14.79
CA ASN A 335 1.61 20.21 -15.63
C ASN A 335 0.38 19.55 -15.01
N PHE A 336 0.03 19.90 -13.77
CA PHE A 336 -1.06 19.33 -12.99
C PHE A 336 -0.87 17.81 -12.78
N ALA A 337 0.38 17.38 -12.65
CA ALA A 337 0.77 15.99 -12.49
C ALA A 337 0.11 15.36 -11.24
N ILE A 338 0.12 16.07 -10.10
CA ILE A 338 -0.47 15.53 -8.87
C ILE A 338 -1.99 15.37 -8.98
N PHE A 339 -2.67 16.32 -9.61
CA PHE A 339 -4.12 16.25 -9.85
C PHE A 339 -4.51 15.18 -10.88
N SER A 340 -3.54 14.73 -11.67
CA SER A 340 -3.72 13.69 -12.68
C SER A 340 -3.56 12.26 -12.13
N ILE A 341 -3.10 12.07 -10.90
CA ILE A 341 -2.93 10.76 -10.25
C ILE A 341 -4.27 10.03 -10.13
N ASN A 342 -4.32 8.76 -10.55
CA ASN A 342 -5.59 8.03 -10.72
C ASN A 342 -6.19 7.35 -9.50
N VAL A 343 -5.40 7.28 -8.43
CA VAL A 343 -5.82 6.78 -7.12
C VAL A 343 -6.82 7.74 -6.46
N PHE A 344 -6.76 9.04 -6.75
CA PHE A 344 -7.65 10.01 -6.13
C PHE A 344 -9.08 9.89 -6.64
N LYS A 345 -10.00 9.68 -5.70
CA LYS A 345 -11.46 9.72 -5.87
C LYS A 345 -12.08 10.98 -5.27
N SER A 346 -11.32 11.71 -4.46
CA SER A 346 -11.71 12.97 -3.86
C SER A 346 -10.63 14.03 -4.07
N ILE A 347 -11.04 15.24 -4.45
CA ILE A 347 -10.16 16.42 -4.50
C ILE A 347 -10.80 17.56 -3.72
N SER A 348 -10.02 18.18 -2.84
CA SER A 348 -10.39 19.37 -2.09
C SER A 348 -9.41 20.50 -2.39
N ILE A 349 -9.91 21.68 -2.70
CA ILE A 349 -9.12 22.87 -2.98
C ILE A 349 -9.59 23.99 -2.04
N SER A 350 -8.66 24.58 -1.29
CA SER A 350 -8.98 25.59 -0.29
C SER A 350 -8.11 26.85 -0.38
N ASN A 351 -8.71 28.01 -0.11
CA ASN A 351 -8.05 29.32 0.05
C ASN A 351 -7.39 29.92 -1.21
N PHE A 352 -7.92 29.63 -2.41
CA PHE A 352 -7.48 30.23 -3.67
C PHE A 352 -8.28 31.51 -3.95
N THR A 353 -7.87 32.64 -3.35
CA THR A 353 -8.66 33.88 -3.38
C THR A 353 -8.09 34.99 -4.25
N ASN A 354 -6.83 34.90 -4.69
CA ASN A 354 -6.19 35.91 -5.53
C ASN A 354 -6.43 35.68 -7.04
N GLN A 355 -6.17 36.70 -7.88
CA GLN A 355 -6.40 36.64 -9.33
C GLN A 355 -5.58 35.55 -10.05
N SER A 356 -4.35 35.30 -9.59
CA SER A 356 -3.49 34.27 -10.18
C SER A 356 -4.04 32.85 -9.91
N ALA A 357 -4.65 32.65 -8.74
CA ALA A 357 -5.32 31.43 -8.35
C ALA A 357 -6.53 31.13 -9.26
N VAL A 358 -7.25 32.17 -9.69
CA VAL A 358 -8.36 32.05 -10.65
C VAL A 358 -7.89 31.41 -11.96
N ARG A 359 -6.82 31.94 -12.56
CA ARG A 359 -6.26 31.41 -13.82
C ARG A 359 -5.79 29.96 -13.67
N PHE A 360 -5.17 29.66 -12.53
CA PHE A 360 -4.80 28.29 -12.19
C PHE A 360 -6.02 27.36 -12.12
N LEU A 361 -7.11 27.78 -11.45
CA LEU A 361 -8.34 27.00 -11.34
C LEU A 361 -9.03 26.80 -12.70
N ASP A 362 -9.04 27.82 -13.56
CA ASP A 362 -9.54 27.72 -14.93
C ASP A 362 -8.82 26.62 -15.70
N ARG A 363 -7.47 26.64 -15.67
CA ARG A 363 -6.66 25.64 -16.36
C ARG A 363 -6.79 24.26 -15.72
N LEU A 364 -6.77 24.16 -14.40
CA LEU A 364 -6.97 22.91 -13.66
C LEU A 364 -8.32 22.27 -14.03
N SER A 365 -9.40 23.04 -14.02
CA SER A 365 -10.74 22.54 -14.32
C SER A 365 -10.87 21.94 -15.72
N ALA A 366 -10.06 22.40 -16.68
CA ALA A 366 -10.04 21.89 -18.04
C ALA A 366 -9.24 20.59 -18.20
N VAL A 367 -8.26 20.33 -17.33
CA VAL A 367 -7.37 19.16 -17.43
C VAL A 367 -7.64 18.10 -16.37
N ILE A 368 -8.39 18.44 -15.32
CA ILE A 368 -8.72 17.50 -14.25
C ILE A 368 -9.52 16.32 -14.80
N ARG A 369 -9.22 15.14 -14.26
CA ARG A 369 -9.99 13.91 -14.50
C ARG A 369 -11.48 14.14 -14.31
N ASN A 370 -12.30 13.36 -15.02
CA ASN A 370 -13.76 13.44 -14.99
C ASN A 370 -14.44 12.31 -14.20
N ASP A 371 -13.70 11.59 -13.35
CA ASP A 371 -14.16 10.42 -12.60
C ASP A 371 -14.17 10.61 -11.07
N LEU A 372 -14.06 11.86 -10.58
CA LEU A 372 -14.11 12.14 -9.15
C LEU A 372 -15.47 11.80 -8.55
N GLU A 373 -15.45 11.24 -7.34
CA GLU A 373 -16.63 10.94 -6.54
C GLU A 373 -16.98 12.08 -5.58
N PHE A 374 -15.97 12.76 -5.04
CA PHE A 374 -16.13 13.89 -4.13
C PHE A 374 -15.31 15.10 -4.59
N LEU A 375 -15.91 16.27 -4.53
CA LEU A 375 -15.25 17.54 -4.80
C LEU A 375 -15.53 18.53 -3.67
N CYS A 376 -14.48 19.15 -3.14
CA CYS A 376 -14.60 20.23 -2.14
C CYS A 376 -13.93 21.50 -2.63
N LEU A 377 -14.69 22.59 -2.68
CA LEU A 377 -14.20 23.92 -3.03
C LEU A 377 -14.49 24.85 -1.84
N ILE A 378 -13.43 25.37 -1.22
CA ILE A 378 -13.53 26.11 0.04
C ILE A 378 -12.79 27.45 -0.08
N ASN A 379 -13.48 28.55 0.16
CA ASN A 379 -12.93 29.91 0.16
C ASN A 379 -12.14 30.21 -1.13
N LEU A 380 -12.82 30.09 -2.27
CA LEU A 380 -12.21 30.29 -3.59
C LEU A 380 -12.82 31.49 -4.31
N GLN A 381 -12.00 32.18 -5.11
CA GLN A 381 -12.46 33.02 -6.21
C GLN A 381 -12.37 32.19 -7.50
N ILE A 382 -13.47 32.08 -8.25
CA ILE A 382 -13.54 31.15 -9.39
C ILE A 382 -14.47 31.68 -10.50
N THR A 383 -14.17 31.35 -11.76
CA THR A 383 -15.01 31.72 -12.91
C THR A 383 -16.19 30.76 -13.08
N ARG A 384 -17.24 31.21 -13.79
CA ARG A 384 -18.37 30.36 -14.15
C ARG A 384 -17.93 29.14 -14.97
N ASN A 385 -16.96 29.31 -15.86
CA ASN A 385 -16.47 28.24 -16.72
C ASN A 385 -15.75 27.15 -15.92
N ALA A 386 -14.89 27.54 -14.97
CA ALA A 386 -14.18 26.56 -14.14
C ALA A 386 -15.14 25.75 -13.26
N ILE A 387 -16.10 26.41 -12.60
CA ILE A 387 -17.14 25.71 -11.81
C ILE A 387 -17.87 24.70 -12.68
N ARG A 388 -18.31 25.10 -13.89
CA ARG A 388 -19.00 24.19 -14.82
C ARG A 388 -18.20 22.92 -15.06
N LEU A 389 -16.91 23.07 -15.38
CA LEU A 389 -16.04 21.94 -15.70
C LEU A 389 -15.81 21.05 -14.47
N PHE A 390 -15.60 21.65 -13.30
CA PHE A 390 -15.50 20.91 -12.04
C PHE A 390 -16.77 20.16 -11.65
N LEU A 391 -17.96 20.69 -11.97
CA LEU A 391 -19.23 20.04 -11.63
C LEU A 391 -19.66 18.99 -12.67
N ASN A 392 -19.10 19.01 -13.88
CA ASN A 392 -19.40 18.05 -14.95
C ASN A 392 -18.67 16.69 -14.79
N GLN A 393 -18.47 16.27 -13.55
CA GLN A 393 -17.81 15.02 -13.20
C GLN A 393 -18.79 13.85 -13.37
N LYS A 394 -18.32 12.75 -13.98
CA LYS A 394 -19.19 11.63 -14.34
C LYS A 394 -19.72 10.88 -13.12
N LYS A 395 -18.89 10.75 -12.08
CA LYS A 395 -19.14 9.94 -10.87
C LYS A 395 -19.40 10.77 -9.61
N LEU A 396 -19.58 12.08 -9.74
CA LEU A 396 -19.69 12.97 -8.58
C LEU A 396 -20.95 12.69 -7.80
N ARG A 397 -20.76 12.23 -6.56
CA ARG A 397 -21.81 11.95 -5.59
C ARG A 397 -21.71 12.82 -4.33
N GLY A 398 -20.57 13.42 -4.06
CA GLY A 398 -20.39 14.33 -2.94
C GLY A 398 -19.87 15.70 -3.36
N LEU A 399 -20.52 16.76 -2.91
CA LEU A 399 -20.12 18.13 -3.23
C LEU A 399 -20.09 19.03 -1.99
N VAL A 400 -18.94 19.65 -1.75
CA VAL A 400 -18.76 20.62 -0.67
C VAL A 400 -18.40 21.96 -1.28
N LEU A 401 -19.21 22.98 -1.03
CA LEU A 401 -18.97 24.35 -1.48
C LEU A 401 -19.06 25.27 -0.28
N ARG A 402 -17.98 25.96 0.05
CA ARG A 402 -17.95 26.86 1.22
C ARG A 402 -17.31 28.19 0.86
N GLY A 403 -18.00 29.29 1.09
CA GLY A 403 -17.43 30.64 0.93
C GLY A 403 -16.91 30.93 -0.49
N ILE A 404 -17.66 30.55 -1.52
CA ILE A 404 -17.27 30.78 -2.91
C ILE A 404 -17.55 32.24 -3.31
N ARG A 405 -16.53 32.97 -3.74
CA ARG A 405 -16.62 34.36 -4.22
C ARG A 405 -16.62 34.40 -5.75
N LYS A 406 -17.54 35.17 -6.31
CA LYS A 406 -17.73 35.27 -7.77
C LYS A 406 -16.83 36.35 -8.38
N ILE A 407 -16.47 36.15 -9.64
CA ILE A 407 -15.86 37.17 -10.51
C ILE A 407 -16.91 37.77 -11.44
N GLU A 408 -17.99 37.03 -11.74
CA GLU A 408 -19.02 37.40 -12.72
C GLU A 408 -20.43 37.35 -12.10
N ASP A 409 -21.28 38.32 -12.46
CA ASP A 409 -22.68 38.47 -12.02
C ASP A 409 -23.64 37.50 -12.73
N VAL A 410 -23.43 36.20 -12.59
CA VAL A 410 -24.39 35.20 -13.07
C VAL A 410 -24.78 34.23 -11.95
N ASP A 411 -26.06 33.88 -11.93
CA ASP A 411 -26.64 32.90 -11.02
C ASP A 411 -25.93 31.54 -11.16
N PHE A 412 -25.34 31.09 -10.04
CA PHE A 412 -24.28 30.08 -9.95
C PHE A 412 -24.69 28.70 -10.47
N ILE A 413 -25.98 28.33 -10.44
CA ILE A 413 -26.44 26.98 -10.83
C ILE A 413 -27.79 27.02 -11.54
N GLN A 414 -27.86 27.69 -12.69
CA GLN A 414 -29.01 27.46 -13.58
C GLN A 414 -28.75 26.27 -14.53
N ASP A 415 -27.48 25.99 -14.85
CA ASP A 415 -27.08 25.04 -15.89
C ASP A 415 -26.66 23.64 -15.38
N TYR A 416 -26.63 23.39 -14.07
CA TYR A 416 -26.09 22.12 -13.51
C TYR A 416 -27.16 21.19 -12.95
N THR A 417 -28.36 21.23 -13.54
CA THR A 417 -29.49 20.36 -13.21
C THR A 417 -29.12 18.88 -13.24
N ASP A 418 -28.32 18.43 -14.20
CA ASP A 418 -27.96 17.00 -14.28
C ASP A 418 -27.04 16.51 -13.15
N CYS A 419 -26.32 17.41 -12.47
CA CYS A 419 -25.47 17.06 -11.33
C CYS A 419 -26.32 16.64 -10.12
N GLY A 420 -27.46 17.30 -9.91
CA GLY A 420 -28.32 17.08 -8.73
C GLY A 420 -28.81 15.64 -8.57
N LYS A 421 -29.03 14.92 -9.68
CA LYS A 421 -29.47 13.51 -9.69
C LYS A 421 -28.44 12.54 -9.12
N LYS A 422 -27.15 12.87 -9.24
CA LYS A 422 -26.04 11.98 -8.84
C LYS A 422 -25.59 12.21 -7.40
N LEU A 423 -25.89 13.39 -6.86
CA LEU A 423 -25.42 13.78 -5.54
C LEU A 423 -26.16 12.99 -4.45
N GLU A 424 -25.37 12.40 -3.55
CA GLU A 424 -25.78 11.69 -2.34
C GLU A 424 -25.41 12.50 -1.08
N TYR A 425 -24.43 13.41 -1.19
CA TYR A 425 -23.90 14.23 -0.10
C TYR A 425 -23.68 15.68 -0.53
N ILE A 426 -24.22 16.63 0.23
CA ILE A 426 -24.00 18.07 0.04
C ILE A 426 -23.60 18.75 1.34
N ASP A 427 -22.61 19.64 1.26
CA ASP A 427 -22.26 20.60 2.30
C ASP A 427 -22.04 21.99 1.69
N PHE A 428 -23.06 22.83 1.76
CA PHE A 428 -23.03 24.19 1.24
C PHE A 428 -23.04 25.19 2.39
N LYS A 429 -22.00 26.03 2.45
CA LYS A 429 -21.92 27.12 3.43
C LYS A 429 -21.59 28.42 2.75
N ASN A 430 -22.45 29.42 2.93
CA ASN A 430 -22.30 30.74 2.35
C ASN A 430 -22.11 30.68 0.82
N VAL A 431 -23.01 29.95 0.14
CA VAL A 431 -23.02 29.80 -1.32
C VAL A 431 -24.25 30.52 -1.87
N ILE A 432 -24.04 31.36 -2.88
CA ILE A 432 -25.13 32.08 -3.53
C ILE A 432 -25.71 31.23 -4.65
N LEU A 433 -26.90 30.69 -4.41
CA LEU A 433 -27.66 29.88 -5.36
C LEU A 433 -28.84 30.67 -5.92
N LYS A 434 -29.29 30.31 -7.13
CA LYS A 434 -30.55 30.80 -7.69
C LYS A 434 -31.71 30.15 -6.97
N ASP A 435 -32.80 30.88 -6.76
CA ASP A 435 -33.99 30.39 -6.07
C ASP A 435 -34.59 29.14 -6.74
N THR A 436 -34.51 29.04 -8.08
CA THR A 436 -35.02 27.89 -8.84
C THR A 436 -34.21 26.61 -8.63
N TRP A 437 -32.98 26.70 -8.10
CA TRP A 437 -32.12 25.53 -7.93
C TRP A 437 -32.70 24.56 -6.90
N TRP A 438 -33.16 25.07 -5.76
CA TRP A 438 -33.72 24.25 -4.68
C TRP A 438 -34.95 23.47 -5.13
N ASN A 439 -35.83 24.11 -5.91
CA ASN A 439 -37.00 23.46 -6.48
C ASN A 439 -36.58 22.24 -7.32
N TYR A 440 -35.69 22.43 -8.29
CA TYR A 440 -35.22 21.33 -9.14
C TYR A 440 -34.47 20.26 -8.34
N PHE A 441 -33.50 20.67 -7.52
CA PHE A 441 -32.64 19.77 -6.78
C PHE A 441 -33.44 18.86 -5.85
N LEU A 442 -34.36 19.41 -5.06
CA LEU A 442 -35.14 18.61 -4.12
C LEU A 442 -36.11 17.65 -4.83
N GLN A 443 -36.55 17.96 -6.06
CA GLN A 443 -37.36 17.05 -6.86
C GLN A 443 -36.58 15.83 -7.38
N VAL A 444 -35.28 15.99 -7.69
CA VAL A 444 -34.52 14.95 -8.39
C VAL A 444 -33.38 14.31 -7.58
N SER A 445 -33.04 14.88 -6.42
CA SER A 445 -31.85 14.46 -5.68
C SER A 445 -32.08 13.19 -4.87
N ASN A 446 -31.03 12.35 -4.81
CA ASN A 446 -30.97 11.16 -3.95
C ASN A 446 -30.11 11.42 -2.71
N VAL A 447 -30.17 12.64 -2.17
CA VAL A 447 -29.26 13.07 -1.11
C VAL A 447 -29.60 12.40 0.21
N SER A 448 -28.64 11.64 0.72
CA SER A 448 -28.70 11.02 2.05
C SER A 448 -28.30 12.00 3.16
N LYS A 449 -27.48 13.01 2.84
CA LYS A 449 -26.97 13.97 3.82
C LYS A 449 -26.80 15.37 3.23
N LEU A 450 -27.47 16.32 3.86
CA LEU A 450 -27.52 17.73 3.46
C LEU A 450 -27.08 18.61 4.64
N ILE A 451 -25.99 19.37 4.47
CA ILE A 451 -25.47 20.34 5.46
C ILE A 451 -25.52 21.73 4.83
N LEU A 452 -26.29 22.65 5.44
CA LEU A 452 -26.50 23.98 4.89
C LEU A 452 -26.19 25.09 5.89
N CYS A 453 -25.55 26.15 5.39
CA CYS A 453 -25.45 27.45 6.04
C CYS A 453 -25.66 28.53 4.98
N PHE A 454 -26.71 29.34 5.13
CA PHE A 454 -27.12 30.30 4.11
C PHE A 454 -26.45 31.66 4.28
N CYS A 455 -26.16 32.36 3.17
CA CYS A 455 -25.63 33.73 3.22
C CYS A 455 -26.65 34.73 3.76
N THR A 456 -27.93 34.53 3.45
CA THR A 456 -29.01 35.47 3.75
C THR A 456 -30.28 34.75 4.20
N LEU A 457 -31.09 35.44 4.99
CA LEU A 457 -32.42 34.95 5.41
C LEU A 457 -33.34 34.70 4.20
N LEU A 458 -33.19 35.48 3.13
CA LEU A 458 -33.97 35.30 1.90
C LEU A 458 -33.72 33.92 1.28
N GLN A 459 -32.46 33.52 1.12
CA GLN A 459 -32.11 32.20 0.57
C GLN A 459 -32.60 31.06 1.46
N GLN A 460 -32.52 31.23 2.78
CA GLN A 460 -33.06 30.27 3.73
C GLN A 460 -34.58 30.11 3.57
N ASN A 461 -35.32 31.22 3.45
CA ASN A 461 -36.78 31.19 3.28
C ASN A 461 -37.18 30.52 1.95
N PHE A 462 -36.43 30.77 0.87
CA PHE A 462 -36.68 30.08 -0.40
C PHE A 462 -36.45 28.57 -0.30
N PHE A 463 -35.36 28.14 0.32
CA PHE A 463 -35.13 26.71 0.57
C PHE A 463 -36.27 26.08 1.38
N LEU A 464 -36.65 26.69 2.50
CA LEU A 464 -37.72 26.17 3.36
C LEU A 464 -39.04 26.05 2.61
N LYS A 465 -39.38 27.04 1.77
CA LYS A 465 -40.61 27.02 0.96
C LYS A 465 -40.64 25.85 -0.01
N GLU A 466 -39.54 25.56 -0.70
CA GLU A 466 -39.49 24.42 -1.63
C GLU A 466 -39.38 23.08 -0.89
N PHE A 467 -38.68 23.04 0.24
CA PHE A 467 -38.56 21.83 1.06
C PHE A 467 -39.89 21.37 1.64
N VAL A 468 -40.70 22.30 2.17
CA VAL A 468 -42.02 21.97 2.75
C VAL A 468 -42.96 21.37 1.71
N LYS A 469 -42.97 21.87 0.46
CA LYS A 469 -43.83 21.34 -0.62
C LYS A 469 -43.62 19.84 -0.83
N ILE A 470 -42.37 19.39 -0.82
CA ILE A 470 -42.02 18.00 -1.08
C ILE A 470 -42.35 17.09 0.09
N VAL A 471 -42.27 17.61 1.32
CA VAL A 471 -42.71 16.87 2.51
C VAL A 471 -44.23 16.71 2.48
N SER A 472 -44.98 17.76 2.16
CA SER A 472 -46.45 17.72 2.09
C SER A 472 -47.02 16.88 0.95
N ASP A 473 -46.25 16.62 -0.12
CA ASP A 473 -46.66 15.77 -1.24
C ASP A 473 -46.37 14.26 -0.99
N LYS A 474 -45.69 13.92 0.11
CA LYS A 474 -45.30 12.53 0.47
C LYS A 474 -46.05 11.95 1.68
N ASP A 475 -46.83 12.78 2.38
CA ASP A 475 -47.84 12.39 3.38
C ASP A 475 -49.22 12.38 2.73
#